data_AF-A0A8T1FSY9-F1
#
_entry.id   AF-A0A8T1FSY9-F1
#
_cell.length_a   1.000
_cell.length_b   1.000
_cell.length_c   1.000
_cell.angle_alpha   90.00
_cell.angle_beta   90.00
_cell.angle_gamma   90.00
#
_symmetry.space_group_name_H-M   'P 1'
#
loop_
_entity.id
_entity.type
_entity.pdbx_description
1 polymer ?
#
loop_
_entity_poly.entity_id
_entity_poly.type
_entity_poly.pdbx_seq_one_letter_code
_entity_poly.pdbx_strand_id
1 'polypeptide(L)'
;MLIENPVEELSDYGEDEDIRPGAIPRGLTRMVDEMYADINNPEIANDEYFANRTILTTTNAVVQRINEVVAQRLEGVSQEYLSTDSVEEDEEVNFFEQEVLHTVNINGIPPHKLTLKKGAPIMMMRNLNPDLGL
;
A
#
# COMPACT_ATOMS: atom_id res chain seq x y z
N MET A 1 6.79 -7.66 53.47
CA MET A 1 5.43 -7.84 52.94
C MET A 1 5.56 -7.99 51.44
N LEU A 2 5.23 -9.17 50.91
CA LEU A 2 5.06 -9.37 49.47
C LEU A 2 3.68 -8.83 49.13
N ILE A 3 3.61 -7.91 48.18
CA ILE A 3 2.35 -7.43 47.63
C ILE A 3 1.95 -8.49 46.60
N GLU A 4 0.83 -9.17 46.83
CA GLU A 4 0.31 -10.15 45.87
C GLU A 4 -0.17 -9.41 44.62
N ASN A 5 0.25 -9.90 43.46
CA ASN A 5 -0.24 -9.44 42.17
C ASN A 5 -1.64 -10.02 41.97
N PRO A 6 -2.66 -9.22 41.62
CA PRO A 6 -3.97 -9.77 41.35
C PRO A 6 -3.89 -10.66 40.10
N VAL A 7 -4.48 -11.84 40.21
CA VAL A 7 -4.66 -12.75 39.06
C VAL A 7 -5.75 -12.13 38.20
N GLU A 8 -5.37 -11.36 37.18
CA GLU A 8 -6.29 -11.10 36.08
C GLU A 8 -6.53 -12.43 35.37
N GLU A 9 -7.73 -12.98 35.55
CA GLU A 9 -8.24 -14.04 34.69
C GLU A 9 -8.31 -13.49 33.27
N LEU A 10 -7.25 -13.69 32.49
CA LEU A 10 -7.25 -13.54 31.04
C LEU A 10 -8.10 -14.66 30.44
N SER A 11 -9.41 -14.58 30.63
CA SER A 11 -10.38 -15.31 29.82
C SER A 11 -10.62 -14.51 28.53
N ASP A 12 -9.64 -14.50 27.64
CA ASP A 12 -9.91 -14.29 26.23
C ASP A 12 -8.95 -15.16 25.40
N TYR A 13 -9.31 -16.44 25.28
CA TYR A 13 -8.79 -17.28 24.20
C TYR A 13 -9.38 -16.76 22.87
N GLY A 14 -8.86 -15.63 22.40
CA GLY A 14 -9.35 -14.95 21.20
C GLY A 14 -8.34 -14.03 20.51
N GLU A 15 -7.06 -14.01 20.91
CA GLU A 15 -6.11 -12.99 20.45
C GLU A 15 -5.08 -13.43 19.40
N ASP A 16 -5.22 -14.63 18.82
CA ASP A 16 -4.49 -15.01 17.61
C ASP A 16 -5.49 -15.50 16.55
N GLU A 17 -6.41 -14.62 16.11
CA GLU A 17 -7.01 -14.84 14.81
C GLU A 17 -5.90 -14.71 13.77
N ASP A 18 -5.51 -15.84 13.15
CA ASP A 18 -4.53 -15.91 12.07
C ASP A 18 -4.65 -14.69 11.15
N ILE A 19 -3.53 -14.02 10.86
CA ILE A 19 -3.49 -12.91 9.90
C ILE A 19 -3.90 -13.47 8.54
N ARG A 20 -5.19 -13.41 8.23
CA ARG A 20 -5.72 -13.88 6.93
C ARG A 20 -5.23 -12.93 5.84
N PRO A 21 -4.84 -13.43 4.65
CA PRO A 21 -4.59 -12.58 3.50
C PRO A 21 -5.79 -11.66 3.27
N GLY A 22 -5.57 -10.35 3.40
CA GLY A 22 -6.65 -9.37 3.29
C GLY A 22 -7.51 -9.16 4.56
N ALA A 23 -7.04 -9.51 5.75
CA ALA A 23 -7.57 -8.97 7.00
C ALA A 23 -7.08 -7.51 7.20
N ILE A 24 -7.88 -6.66 7.84
CA ILE A 24 -7.45 -5.31 8.25
C ILE A 24 -6.86 -5.43 9.65
N PRO A 25 -5.57 -5.11 9.86
CA PRO A 25 -5.00 -5.09 11.21
C PRO A 25 -5.77 -4.11 12.10
N ARG A 26 -6.18 -4.56 13.29
CA ARG A 26 -6.80 -3.68 14.29
C ARG A 26 -5.83 -2.52 14.58
N GLY A 27 -6.33 -1.29 14.53
CA GLY A 27 -5.51 -0.10 14.77
C GLY A 27 -4.72 0.42 13.58
N LEU A 28 -4.91 -0.10 12.36
CA LEU A 28 -4.28 0.42 11.14
C LEU A 28 -4.42 1.94 11.01
N THR A 29 -5.63 2.47 11.20
CA THR A 29 -5.89 3.91 11.12
C THR A 29 -5.03 4.69 12.10
N ARG A 30 -4.98 4.25 13.37
CA ARG A 30 -4.19 4.87 14.43
C ARG A 30 -2.70 4.85 14.11
N MET A 31 -2.19 3.73 13.62
CA MET A 31 -0.78 3.62 13.22
C MET A 31 -0.44 4.59 12.10
N VAL A 32 -1.30 4.72 11.09
CA VAL A 32 -1.09 5.67 10.00
C VAL A 32 -1.19 7.12 10.49
N ASP A 33 -2.12 7.42 11.40
CA ASP A 33 -2.24 8.76 12.00
C ASP A 33 -1.00 9.13 12.81
N GLU A 34 -0.46 8.20 13.60
CA GLU A 34 0.76 8.42 14.38
C GLU A 34 2.01 8.55 13.47
N MET A 35 2.12 7.71 12.44
CA MET A 35 3.27 7.73 11.54
C MET A 35 3.27 8.93 10.60
N TYR A 36 2.10 9.34 10.11
CA TYR A 36 1.93 10.33 9.05
C TYR A 36 1.04 11.51 9.47
N ALA A 37 1.10 11.94 10.74
CA ALA A 37 0.29 13.03 11.30
C ALA A 37 0.40 14.34 10.50
N ASP A 38 1.61 14.70 10.11
CA ASP A 38 1.95 15.95 9.43
C ASP A 38 2.03 15.81 7.90
N ILE A 39 1.46 14.77 7.31
CA ILE A 39 1.61 14.45 5.88
C ILE A 39 1.15 15.58 4.93
N ASN A 40 0.26 16.46 5.40
CA ASN A 40 -0.24 17.61 4.64
C ASN A 40 0.45 18.94 4.98
N ASN A 41 1.42 18.94 5.90
CA ASN A 41 2.18 20.14 6.24
C ASN A 41 3.40 20.27 5.31
N PRO A 42 3.44 21.22 4.36
CA PRO A 42 4.53 21.33 3.40
C PRO A 42 5.89 21.72 4.01
N GLU A 43 5.91 22.27 5.23
CA GLU A 43 7.16 22.58 5.92
C GLU A 43 7.80 21.34 6.56
N ILE A 44 6.98 20.32 6.87
CA ILE A 44 7.39 19.10 7.57
C ILE A 44 7.48 17.92 6.60
N ALA A 45 6.48 17.71 5.74
CA ALA A 45 6.35 16.59 4.80
C ALA A 45 7.27 16.75 3.57
N ASN A 46 8.57 16.87 3.83
CA ASN A 46 9.63 16.89 2.83
C ASN A 46 10.18 15.47 2.55
N ASP A 47 11.15 15.36 1.66
CA ASP A 47 11.75 14.06 1.29
C ASP A 47 12.34 13.33 2.51
N GLU A 48 12.95 14.05 3.46
CA GLU A 48 13.53 13.46 4.68
C GLU A 48 12.45 12.91 5.62
N TYR A 49 11.30 13.58 5.71
CA TYR A 49 10.15 13.10 6.48
C TYR A 49 9.66 11.74 5.98
N PHE A 50 9.50 11.59 4.66
CA PHE A 50 9.08 10.31 4.08
C PHE A 50 10.20 9.25 4.14
N ALA A 51 11.46 9.64 3.94
CA ALA A 51 12.60 8.73 3.99
C ALA A 51 12.78 8.09 5.38
N ASN A 52 12.50 8.83 6.45
CA ASN A 52 12.65 8.34 7.83
C ASN A 52 11.42 7.58 8.35
N ARG A 53 10.37 7.40 7.54
CA ARG A 53 9.08 6.84 7.96
C ARG A 53 8.61 5.73 7.03
N THR A 54 8.68 4.50 7.51
CA THR A 54 8.26 3.32 6.74
C THR A 54 7.39 2.40 7.59
N ILE A 55 6.29 1.94 7.01
CA ILE A 55 5.45 0.89 7.59
C ILE A 55 5.74 -0.40 6.83
N LEU A 56 6.32 -1.39 7.52
CA LEU A 56 6.64 -2.70 6.95
C LEU A 56 5.58 -3.72 7.36
N THR A 57 5.16 -4.55 6.40
CA THR A 57 4.20 -5.65 6.65
C THR A 57 4.61 -6.91 5.91
N THR A 58 3.97 -8.02 6.26
CA THR A 58 4.34 -9.36 5.77
C THR A 58 3.85 -9.67 4.36
N THR A 59 2.81 -8.98 3.86
CA THR A 59 2.21 -9.29 2.55
C THR A 59 1.92 -8.03 1.73
N ASN A 60 2.10 -8.12 0.40
CA ASN A 60 1.80 -7.02 -0.53
C ASN A 60 0.33 -6.59 -0.49
N ALA A 61 -0.59 -7.52 -0.21
CA ALA A 61 -2.02 -7.19 -0.07
C ALA A 61 -2.28 -6.21 1.09
N VAL A 62 -1.55 -6.36 2.21
CA VAL A 62 -1.65 -5.43 3.35
C VAL A 62 -0.92 -4.11 3.02
N VAL A 63 0.24 -4.18 2.35
CA VAL A 63 0.96 -2.98 1.85
C VAL A 63 0.05 -2.12 0.97
N GLN A 64 -0.64 -2.73 0.00
CA GLN A 64 -1.49 -2.00 -0.94
C GLN A 64 -2.62 -1.24 -0.19
N ARG A 65 -3.24 -1.89 0.79
CA ARG A 65 -4.26 -1.24 1.63
C ARG A 65 -3.71 -0.10 2.48
N ILE A 66 -2.52 -0.28 3.06
CA ILE A 66 -1.84 0.79 3.81
C ILE A 66 -1.58 1.97 2.89
N ASN A 67 -1.03 1.72 1.70
CA ASN A 67 -0.74 2.75 0.71
C ASN A 67 -2.01 3.50 0.28
N GLU A 68 -3.13 2.80 0.07
CA GLU A 68 -4.44 3.42 -0.22
C GLU A 68 -4.91 4.33 0.93
N VAL A 69 -4.82 3.84 2.17
CA VAL A 69 -5.24 4.56 3.38
C VAL A 69 -4.35 5.79 3.65
N VAL A 70 -3.05 5.71 3.34
CA VAL A 70 -2.12 6.85 3.40
C VAL A 70 -2.43 7.85 2.27
N ALA A 71 -2.62 7.37 1.03
CA ALA A 71 -2.94 8.21 -0.11
C ALA A 71 -4.29 8.94 0.05
N GLN A 72 -5.26 8.34 0.73
CA GLN A 72 -6.52 8.99 1.05
C GLN A 72 -6.36 10.19 2.00
N ARG A 73 -5.37 10.16 2.91
CA ARG A 73 -5.07 11.28 3.83
C ARG A 73 -4.40 12.46 3.17
N LEU A 74 -3.66 12.23 2.08
CA LEU A 74 -3.03 13.31 1.32
C LEU A 74 -4.10 14.26 0.77
N GLU A 75 -3.92 15.54 1.02
CA GLU A 75 -4.71 16.60 0.41
C GLU A 75 -4.36 16.75 -1.08
N GLY A 76 -5.29 17.32 -1.83
CA GLY A 76 -5.13 17.56 -3.25
C GLY A 76 -5.94 16.62 -4.14
N VAL A 77 -5.91 16.94 -5.43
CA VAL A 77 -6.70 16.23 -6.45
C VAL A 77 -6.01 14.91 -6.78
N SER A 78 -6.77 13.82 -6.71
CA SER A 78 -6.36 12.52 -7.23
C SER A 78 -6.38 12.55 -8.76
N GLN A 79 -5.29 12.11 -9.37
CA GLN A 79 -5.22 11.85 -10.80
C GLN A 79 -5.18 10.33 -11.02
N GLU A 80 -6.07 9.84 -11.87
CA GLU A 80 -6.07 8.44 -12.30
C GLU A 80 -5.35 8.30 -13.65
N TYR A 81 -4.57 7.23 -13.76
CA TYR A 81 -3.88 6.77 -14.95
C TYR A 81 -4.31 5.32 -15.21
N LEU A 82 -4.80 5.06 -16.41
CA LEU A 82 -5.25 3.73 -16.84
C LEU A 82 -4.19 3.14 -17.78
N SER A 83 -3.87 1.86 -17.59
CA SER A 83 -2.99 1.14 -18.51
C SER A 83 -3.72 0.83 -19.82
N THR A 84 -2.93 0.51 -20.83
CA THR A 84 -3.41 -0.05 -22.09
C THR A 84 -2.72 -1.40 -22.21
N ASP A 85 -3.48 -2.46 -21.95
CA ASP A 85 -2.95 -3.82 -21.89
C ASP A 85 -3.31 -4.58 -23.18
N SER A 86 -2.35 -5.32 -23.72
CA SER A 86 -2.53 -6.21 -24.86
C SER A 86 -1.62 -7.44 -24.74
N VAL A 87 -1.94 -8.48 -25.50
CA VAL A 87 -1.17 -9.73 -25.56
C VAL A 87 -0.69 -9.91 -26.99
N GLU A 88 0.62 -10.09 -27.18
CA GLU A 88 1.26 -10.11 -28.52
C GLU A 88 0.66 -11.13 -29.48
N GLU A 89 0.23 -12.31 -29.00
CA GLU A 89 -0.33 -13.38 -29.84
C GLU A 89 -1.87 -13.33 -29.95
N ASP A 90 -2.53 -12.34 -29.37
CA ASP A 90 -3.99 -12.30 -29.27
C ASP A 90 -4.70 -11.30 -30.19
N GLU A 91 -3.94 -10.58 -31.02
CA GLU A 91 -4.46 -9.51 -31.88
C GLU A 91 -5.43 -10.02 -32.96
N GLU A 92 -5.31 -11.28 -33.39
CA GLU A 92 -6.15 -11.86 -34.45
C GLU A 92 -7.39 -12.62 -33.92
N VAL A 93 -7.32 -13.14 -32.69
CA VAL A 93 -8.30 -14.12 -32.19
C VAL A 93 -9.08 -13.61 -30.97
N ASN A 94 -8.57 -12.59 -30.27
CA ASN A 94 -9.24 -11.92 -29.15
C ASN A 94 -9.72 -12.92 -28.06
N PHE A 95 -8.85 -13.88 -27.72
CA PHE A 95 -9.02 -14.88 -26.68
C PHE A 95 -9.12 -14.27 -25.28
N PHE A 96 -8.50 -13.12 -25.02
CA PHE A 96 -8.53 -12.43 -23.75
C PHE A 96 -9.41 -11.19 -23.82
N GLU A 97 -10.50 -11.20 -23.05
CA GLU A 97 -11.32 -10.01 -22.86
C GLU A 97 -10.53 -8.94 -22.10
N GLN A 98 -10.71 -7.69 -22.49
CA GLN A 98 -10.00 -6.56 -21.89
C GLN A 98 -10.28 -6.45 -20.38
N GLU A 99 -11.49 -6.80 -19.93
CA GLU A 99 -11.84 -6.86 -18.51
C GLU A 99 -10.97 -7.86 -17.73
N VAL A 100 -10.60 -8.98 -18.35
CA VAL A 100 -9.69 -9.96 -17.74
C VAL A 100 -8.30 -9.37 -17.60
N LEU A 101 -7.78 -8.71 -18.64
CA LEU A 101 -6.46 -8.07 -18.61
C LEU A 101 -6.39 -6.99 -17.52
N HIS A 102 -7.45 -6.19 -17.35
CA HIS A 102 -7.53 -5.16 -16.31
C HIS A 102 -7.49 -5.72 -14.87
N THR A 103 -7.81 -7.01 -14.68
CA THR A 103 -7.73 -7.68 -13.36
C THR A 103 -6.36 -8.30 -13.07
N VAL A 104 -5.47 -8.35 -14.06
CA VAL A 104 -4.14 -8.95 -13.91
C VAL A 104 -3.29 -8.08 -12.98
N ASN A 105 -2.88 -8.65 -11.84
CA ASN A 105 -2.00 -8.01 -10.87
C ASN A 105 -0.79 -8.91 -10.61
N ILE A 106 0.19 -8.85 -11.51
CA ILE A 106 1.41 -9.67 -11.46
C ILE A 106 2.56 -8.82 -10.91
N ASN A 107 3.45 -9.43 -10.12
CA ASN A 107 4.64 -8.77 -9.62
C ASN A 107 5.48 -8.18 -10.76
N GLY A 108 5.93 -6.92 -10.60
CA GLY A 108 6.78 -6.25 -11.59
C GLY A 108 6.02 -5.53 -12.71
N ILE A 109 4.69 -5.55 -12.69
CA ILE A 109 3.83 -4.77 -13.58
C ILE A 109 2.93 -3.87 -12.71
N PRO A 110 2.82 -2.56 -13.01
CA PRO A 110 1.86 -1.69 -12.33
C PRO A 110 0.42 -2.19 -12.54
N PRO A 111 -0.48 -1.95 -11.58
CA PRO A 111 -1.90 -2.28 -11.76
C PRO A 111 -2.51 -1.47 -12.91
N HIS A 112 -3.57 -2.00 -13.53
CA HIS A 112 -4.29 -1.32 -14.60
C HIS A 112 -4.70 0.11 -14.23
N LYS A 113 -5.15 0.30 -12.99
CA LYS A 113 -5.50 1.63 -12.48
C LYS A 113 -4.47 2.10 -11.45
N LEU A 114 -3.77 3.17 -11.78
CA LEU A 114 -2.85 3.87 -10.88
C LEU A 114 -3.45 5.22 -10.49
N THR A 115 -3.67 5.43 -9.20
CA THR A 115 -4.19 6.70 -8.65
C THR A 115 -3.09 7.40 -7.87
N LEU A 116 -2.76 8.64 -8.27
CA LEU A 116 -1.69 9.43 -7.66
C LEU A 116 -2.22 10.78 -7.16
N LYS A 117 -1.57 11.31 -6.12
CA LYS A 117 -1.78 12.67 -5.61
C LYS A 117 -0.47 13.42 -5.54
N LYS A 118 -0.52 14.74 -5.66
CA LYS A 118 0.66 15.58 -5.47
C LYS A 118 1.18 15.42 -4.04
N GLY A 119 2.49 15.22 -3.88
CA GLY A 119 3.13 15.00 -2.58
C GLY A 119 3.16 13.54 -2.13
N ALA A 120 2.56 12.61 -2.88
CA ALA A 120 2.68 11.18 -2.58
C ALA A 120 4.10 10.66 -2.93
N PRO A 121 4.80 9.99 -2.01
CA PRO A 121 6.03 9.28 -2.35
C PRO A 121 5.71 8.10 -3.28
N ILE A 122 6.53 7.93 -4.32
CA ILE A 122 6.40 6.83 -5.29
C ILE A 122 7.70 6.03 -5.38
N MET A 123 7.56 4.74 -5.69
CA MET A 123 8.70 3.87 -5.99
C MET A 123 8.70 3.56 -7.49
N MET A 124 9.85 3.74 -8.14
CA MET A 124 10.02 3.30 -9.53
C MET A 124 10.18 1.79 -9.58
N MET A 125 9.36 1.14 -10.41
CA MET A 125 9.36 -0.32 -10.59
C MET A 125 10.28 -0.77 -11.74
N ARG A 126 10.74 0.17 -12.58
CA ARG A 126 11.62 -0.09 -13.72
C ARG A 126 12.62 1.05 -13.87
N ASN A 127 13.81 0.68 -14.32
CA ASN A 127 14.86 1.58 -14.76
C ASN A 127 14.40 2.34 -16.01
N LEU A 128 14.59 3.66 -16.04
CA LEU A 128 14.16 4.50 -17.17
C LEU A 128 15.22 4.55 -18.29
N ASN A 129 16.49 4.33 -17.92
CA ASN A 129 17.63 4.30 -18.82
C ASN A 129 18.56 3.12 -18.45
N PRO A 130 18.23 1.91 -18.92
CA PRO A 130 19.00 0.71 -18.64
C PRO A 130 20.46 0.81 -19.09
N ASP A 131 20.74 1.53 -20.18
CA ASP A 131 22.09 1.70 -20.73
C ASP A 131 23.03 2.45 -19.77
N LEU A 132 22.47 3.35 -18.95
CA LEU A 132 23.19 4.05 -17.88
C LEU A 132 23.02 3.38 -16.51
N GLY A 133 22.27 2.29 -16.43
CA GLY A 133 21.93 1.62 -15.17
C GLY A 133 20.98 2.42 -14.26
N LEU A 134 20.18 3.33 -14.82
CA LEU A 134 19.21 4.20 -14.12
C LEU A 134 17.78 3.88 -14.54
#